data_AF-M4BH83-F1
#
_entry.id   AF-M4BH83-F1
#
_cell.length_a   1.000
_cell.length_b   1.000
_cell.length_c   1.000
_cell.angle_alpha   90.00
_cell.angle_beta   90.00
_cell.angle_gamma   90.00
#
_symmetry.space_group_name_H-M   'P 1'
#
loop_
_entity.id
_entity.type
_entity.pdbx_description
1 polymer ?
#
loop_
_entity_poly.entity_id
_entity_poly.type
_entity_poly.pdbx_seq_one_letter_code
_entity_poly.pdbx_strand_id
1 'polypeptide(L)'
;MHASPWRRYGAYVPKLARRDASSSRVSDWCSQTLLDVSDALAQGRVSAVEVTEACIQQVERTRRFNMFVSTDFERALALAKASDERRAAGKSLGLLDGIPIGVKDVYCMENVPTTAGSHMLEGFVAPYESTVTQRLLDQGAVPLGKLNMDEFAMGSGTLYSKFGATINPWSKDFGDQAVVAGGSSGGSAAAVASGCCFAALGSDTGGSVRQPTYGRVSRHEYYVRELPEEIVNVWNQGIEWLRSAGAQVVSLSLPTTKLCIPAYYILACAEASSNLSRYDGVRYGQSMSLWSRRKTNPMLFMTCTVEQDRRRLEKKSSDGSFQVHLCSQLVL
;
A
#
# COMPACT_ATOMS: atom_id res chain seq x y z
N MET A 1 20.72 27.10 22.46
CA MET A 1 20.47 27.56 21.08
C MET A 1 21.29 26.69 20.13
N HIS A 2 20.69 25.69 19.48
CA HIS A 2 21.19 25.12 18.23
C HIS A 2 20.02 24.41 17.54
N ALA A 3 19.66 24.93 16.35
CA ALA A 3 18.52 24.50 15.56
C ALA A 3 18.86 23.26 14.72
N SER A 4 17.89 22.35 14.59
CA SER A 4 17.98 21.12 13.81
C SER A 4 18.03 21.38 12.29
N PRO A 5 18.70 20.52 11.47
CA PRO A 5 19.08 20.84 10.09
C PRO A 5 17.96 20.67 9.02
N TRP A 6 16.70 20.45 9.39
CA TRP A 6 15.66 20.00 8.45
C TRP A 6 14.89 21.11 7.71
N ARG A 7 15.45 22.33 7.59
CA ARG A 7 14.81 23.48 6.91
C ARG A 7 15.29 23.70 5.47
N ARG A 8 15.20 22.71 4.57
CA ARG A 8 15.52 22.95 3.13
C ARG A 8 14.57 22.41 2.07
N TYR A 9 13.40 21.92 2.44
CA TYR A 9 12.27 21.82 1.50
C TYR A 9 11.15 22.73 2.03
N GLY A 10 11.02 23.90 1.41
CA GLY A 10 9.99 24.86 1.76
C GLY A 10 8.62 24.26 1.47
N ALA A 11 7.82 24.04 2.51
CA ALA A 11 6.39 23.89 2.38
C ALA A 11 5.85 25.21 1.80
N TYR A 12 5.55 25.24 0.51
CA TYR A 12 4.69 26.28 -0.04
C TYR A 12 3.29 26.02 0.51
N VAL A 13 2.93 26.76 1.55
CA VAL A 13 1.56 26.85 2.05
C VAL A 13 0.96 28.09 1.39
N PRO A 14 0.08 27.97 0.39
CA PRO A 14 -0.65 29.12 -0.08
C PRO A 14 -1.46 29.67 1.10
N LYS A 15 -1.39 30.98 1.35
CA LYS A 15 -2.35 31.64 2.24
C LYS A 15 -3.73 31.40 1.65
N LEU A 16 -4.51 30.50 2.27
CA LEU A 16 -5.93 30.33 1.97
C LEU A 16 -6.60 31.69 2.12
N ALA A 17 -6.98 32.28 0.99
CA ALA A 17 -7.89 33.41 0.96
C ALA A 17 -9.15 32.99 1.73
N ARG A 18 -9.58 33.80 2.70
CA ARG A 18 -10.89 33.62 3.34
C ARG A 18 -11.94 33.64 2.25
N ARG A 19 -12.48 32.47 1.91
CA ARG A 19 -13.56 32.32 0.94
C ARG A 19 -14.89 32.21 1.67
N ASP A 20 -15.82 32.92 1.07
CA ASP A 20 -17.20 33.18 1.45
C ASP A 20 -17.98 31.91 1.78
N ALA A 21 -18.96 32.02 2.68
CA ALA A 21 -19.73 30.92 3.27
C ALA A 21 -20.74 30.27 2.30
N SER A 22 -20.43 30.23 1.00
CA SER A 22 -21.27 29.65 -0.06
C SER A 22 -20.72 28.36 -0.68
N SER A 23 -19.58 27.82 -0.18
CA SER A 23 -18.88 26.67 -0.80
C SER A 23 -19.27 25.27 -0.28
N SER A 24 -20.51 25.05 0.15
CA SER A 24 -20.96 23.75 0.72
C SER A 24 -21.29 22.65 -0.32
N ARG A 25 -20.76 22.72 -1.54
CA ARG A 25 -20.90 21.66 -2.56
C ARG A 25 -19.55 21.23 -3.14
N VAL A 26 -18.59 20.87 -2.29
CA VAL A 26 -17.67 19.82 -2.70
C VAL A 26 -18.51 18.56 -2.70
N SER A 27 -18.93 18.16 -3.90
CA SER A 27 -19.81 17.02 -4.15
C SER A 27 -19.25 15.75 -3.50
N ASP A 28 -20.17 14.97 -2.94
CA ASP A 28 -19.94 13.69 -2.26
C ASP A 28 -19.55 12.57 -3.26
N TRP A 29 -18.72 12.89 -4.26
CA TRP A 29 -18.29 11.94 -5.29
C TRP A 29 -17.39 10.85 -4.72
N CYS A 30 -16.63 11.15 -3.67
CA CYS A 30 -15.73 10.20 -3.02
C CYS A 30 -16.44 9.02 -2.32
N SER A 31 -17.76 9.11 -2.09
CA SER A 31 -18.57 8.02 -1.54
C SER A 31 -19.30 7.19 -2.61
N GLN A 32 -19.29 7.63 -3.87
CA GLN A 32 -19.94 6.93 -4.98
C GLN A 32 -19.12 5.74 -5.46
N THR A 33 -19.76 4.79 -6.14
CA THR A 33 -19.03 3.67 -6.74
C THR A 33 -18.29 4.12 -8.00
N LEU A 34 -17.28 3.35 -8.42
CA LEU A 34 -16.57 3.57 -9.68
C LEU A 34 -17.54 3.62 -10.87
N LEU A 35 -18.55 2.73 -10.89
CA LEU A 35 -19.53 2.66 -11.97
C LEU A 35 -20.41 3.90 -12.00
N ASP A 36 -20.91 4.36 -10.84
CA ASP A 36 -21.75 5.56 -10.76
C ASP A 36 -21.01 6.81 -11.26
N VAL A 37 -19.72 6.92 -10.95
CA VAL A 37 -18.86 8.03 -11.42
C VAL A 37 -18.56 7.91 -12.91
N SER A 38 -18.26 6.70 -13.40
CA SER A 38 -18.05 6.46 -14.84
C SER A 38 -19.30 6.84 -15.65
N ASP A 39 -20.48 6.46 -15.17
CA ASP A 39 -21.77 6.81 -15.78
C ASP A 39 -22.06 8.32 -15.68
N ALA A 40 -21.72 8.97 -14.56
CA ALA A 40 -21.88 10.41 -14.40
C ALA A 40 -21.00 11.19 -15.37
N LEU A 41 -19.74 10.76 -15.56
CA LEU A 41 -18.84 11.31 -16.57
C LEU A 41 -19.41 11.09 -17.97
N ALA A 42 -19.94 9.89 -18.26
CA ALA A 42 -20.54 9.55 -19.56
C ALA A 42 -21.71 10.45 -19.94
N GLN A 43 -22.52 10.80 -18.95
CA GLN A 43 -23.69 11.66 -19.12
C GLN A 43 -23.35 13.15 -19.01
N GLY A 44 -22.10 13.53 -18.77
CA GLY A 44 -21.69 14.92 -18.58
C GLY A 44 -22.27 15.56 -17.32
N ARG A 45 -22.66 14.76 -16.32
CA ARG A 45 -23.17 15.24 -15.02
C ARG A 45 -22.07 15.81 -14.12
N VAL A 46 -20.83 15.42 -14.38
CA VAL A 46 -19.61 15.87 -13.70
C VAL A 46 -18.45 15.80 -14.69
N SER A 47 -17.42 16.62 -14.50
CA SER A 47 -16.14 16.52 -15.20
C SER A 47 -15.13 15.64 -14.47
N ALA A 48 -14.19 15.06 -15.21
CA ALA A 48 -13.07 14.30 -14.64
C ALA A 48 -12.20 15.19 -13.75
N VAL A 49 -12.05 16.48 -14.10
CA VAL A 49 -11.36 17.45 -13.24
C VAL A 49 -12.06 17.60 -11.90
N GLU A 50 -13.38 17.81 -11.86
CA GLU A 50 -14.14 17.94 -10.59
C GLU A 50 -14.02 16.68 -9.72
N VAL A 51 -14.10 15.48 -10.32
CA VAL A 51 -13.93 14.21 -9.60
C VAL A 51 -12.50 14.10 -9.05
N THR A 52 -11.50 14.46 -9.84
CA THR A 52 -10.08 14.40 -9.44
C THR A 52 -9.79 15.39 -8.31
N GLU A 53 -10.33 16.61 -8.38
CA GLU A 53 -10.22 17.61 -7.32
C GLU A 53 -10.87 17.14 -6.01
N ALA A 54 -12.03 16.48 -6.08
CA ALA A 54 -12.68 15.89 -4.91
C ALA A 54 -11.80 14.82 -4.25
N CYS A 55 -11.21 13.91 -5.05
CA CYS A 55 -10.26 12.91 -4.56
C CYS A 55 -9.01 13.55 -3.94
N ILE A 56 -8.43 14.57 -4.57
CA ILE A 56 -7.27 15.30 -4.03
C ILE A 56 -7.61 15.90 -2.66
N GLN A 57 -8.76 16.56 -2.52
CA GLN A 57 -9.19 17.10 -1.24
C GLN A 57 -9.38 16.01 -0.18
N GLN A 58 -9.87 14.83 -0.57
CA GLN A 58 -10.00 13.71 0.34
C GLN A 58 -8.64 13.15 0.76
N VAL A 59 -7.66 13.05 -0.14
CA VAL A 59 -6.27 12.69 0.19
C VAL A 59 -5.69 13.68 1.21
N GLU A 60 -5.90 14.98 1.01
CA GLU A 60 -5.44 16.01 1.95
C GLU A 60 -6.08 15.87 3.34
N ARG A 61 -7.39 15.64 3.41
CA ARG A 61 -8.13 15.45 4.68
C ARG A 61 -7.72 14.19 5.45
N THR A 62 -7.21 13.19 4.74
CA THR A 62 -6.90 11.86 5.27
C THR A 62 -5.39 11.61 5.43
N ARG A 63 -4.54 12.62 5.24
CA ARG A 63 -3.07 12.51 5.37
C ARG A 63 -2.60 11.81 6.65
N ARG A 64 -3.33 11.95 7.76
CA ARG A 64 -3.04 11.28 9.04
C ARG A 64 -2.95 9.76 8.96
N PHE A 65 -3.58 9.13 7.96
CA PHE A 65 -3.55 7.67 7.77
C PHE A 65 -2.32 7.20 6.99
N ASN A 66 -1.51 8.12 6.45
CA ASN A 66 -0.24 7.83 5.78
C ASN A 66 -0.36 6.80 4.62
N MET A 67 -1.32 7.04 3.73
CA MET A 67 -1.67 6.15 2.63
C MET A 67 -0.87 6.41 1.35
N PHE A 68 -0.42 7.64 1.13
CA PHE A 68 0.35 8.06 -0.05
C PHE A 68 1.78 8.41 0.35
N VAL A 69 2.75 7.91 -0.42
CA VAL A 69 4.18 8.20 -0.21
C VAL A 69 4.71 9.25 -1.20
N SER A 70 4.02 9.41 -2.33
CA SER A 70 4.21 10.52 -3.26
C SER A 70 2.92 10.80 -4.01
N THR A 71 2.70 12.06 -4.38
CA THR A 71 1.51 12.53 -5.10
C THR A 71 1.96 13.31 -6.32
N ASP A 72 1.21 13.20 -7.42
CA ASP A 72 1.44 13.96 -8.65
C ASP A 72 0.12 14.58 -9.13
N PHE A 73 -0.39 15.50 -8.32
CA PHE A 73 -1.71 16.10 -8.55
C PHE A 73 -1.75 17.00 -9.78
N GLU A 74 -0.61 17.60 -10.16
CA GLU A 74 -0.52 18.39 -11.39
C GLU A 74 -0.70 17.49 -12.63
N ARG A 75 0.02 16.37 -12.70
CA ARG A 75 -0.17 15.37 -13.77
C ARG A 75 -1.58 14.80 -13.74
N ALA A 76 -2.11 14.50 -12.55
CA ALA A 76 -3.47 13.96 -12.40
C ALA A 76 -4.53 14.92 -12.98
N LEU A 77 -4.46 16.21 -12.65
CA LEU A 77 -5.38 17.23 -13.19
C LEU A 77 -5.20 17.44 -14.70
N ALA A 78 -3.97 17.36 -15.21
CA ALA A 78 -3.72 17.42 -16.65
C ALA A 78 -4.34 16.23 -17.39
N LEU A 79 -4.21 15.01 -16.85
CA LEU A 79 -4.83 13.80 -17.40
C LEU A 79 -6.36 13.87 -17.34
N ALA A 80 -6.91 14.35 -16.23
CA ALA A 80 -8.34 14.56 -16.05
C ALA A 80 -8.90 15.57 -17.07
N LYS A 81 -8.21 16.70 -17.27
CA LYS A 81 -8.58 17.68 -18.30
C LYS A 81 -8.54 17.07 -19.70
N ALA A 82 -7.51 16.29 -20.02
CA ALA A 82 -7.42 15.60 -21.31
C ALA A 82 -8.56 14.58 -21.49
N SER A 83 -9.00 13.92 -20.42
CA SER A 83 -10.20 13.08 -20.41
C SER A 83 -11.44 13.92 -20.76
N ASP A 84 -11.65 15.06 -20.09
CA ASP A 84 -12.80 15.94 -20.37
C ASP A 84 -12.84 16.39 -21.84
N GLU A 85 -11.69 16.75 -22.41
CA GLU A 85 -11.57 17.11 -23.83
C GLU A 85 -11.92 15.94 -24.76
N ARG A 86 -11.41 14.73 -24.48
CA ARG A 86 -11.76 13.52 -25.24
C ARG A 86 -13.24 13.21 -25.16
N ARG A 87 -13.83 13.33 -23.97
CA ARG A 87 -15.23 13.05 -23.70
C ARG A 87 -16.16 14.04 -24.40
N ALA A 88 -15.85 15.33 -24.34
CA ALA A 88 -16.58 16.36 -25.08
C ALA A 88 -16.55 16.13 -26.59
N ALA A 89 -15.46 15.55 -27.11
CA ALA A 89 -15.32 15.16 -28.51
C ALA A 89 -15.95 13.79 -28.86
N GLY A 90 -16.58 13.09 -27.92
CA GLY A 90 -17.14 11.75 -28.13
C GLY A 90 -16.09 10.65 -28.33
N LYS A 91 -14.85 10.87 -27.87
CA LYS A 91 -13.68 10.00 -28.06
C LYS A 91 -13.15 9.43 -26.74
N SER A 92 -14.05 9.04 -25.83
CA SER A 92 -13.66 8.38 -24.57
C SER A 92 -12.79 7.15 -24.83
N LEU A 93 -11.74 6.97 -24.03
CA LEU A 93 -10.81 5.83 -24.14
C LEU A 93 -11.34 4.53 -23.51
N GLY A 94 -12.39 4.61 -22.69
CA GLY A 94 -13.00 3.45 -22.06
C GLY A 94 -13.79 3.79 -20.80
N LEU A 95 -14.11 2.76 -20.01
CA LEU A 95 -14.85 2.89 -18.75
C LEU A 95 -14.04 3.60 -17.65
N LEU A 96 -12.72 3.62 -17.78
CA LEU A 96 -11.81 4.26 -16.81
C LEU A 96 -11.38 5.67 -17.23
N ASP A 97 -11.85 6.19 -18.36
CA ASP A 97 -11.42 7.50 -18.86
C ASP A 97 -11.89 8.62 -17.92
N GLY A 98 -10.93 9.23 -17.23
CA GLY A 98 -11.16 10.27 -16.23
C GLY A 98 -11.31 9.76 -14.80
N ILE A 99 -11.13 8.47 -14.52
CA ILE A 99 -11.30 7.88 -13.19
C ILE A 99 -10.01 7.99 -12.34
N PRO A 100 -10.04 8.63 -11.15
CA PRO A 100 -8.90 8.65 -10.23
C PRO A 100 -8.58 7.29 -9.63
N ILE A 101 -7.30 6.89 -9.72
CA ILE A 101 -6.78 5.63 -9.18
C ILE A 101 -5.53 5.85 -8.34
N GLY A 102 -5.27 4.94 -7.41
CA GLY A 102 -4.02 4.85 -6.66
C GLY A 102 -3.09 3.77 -7.21
N VAL A 103 -1.78 3.95 -7.09
CA VAL A 103 -0.79 2.96 -7.56
C VAL A 103 0.17 2.57 -6.44
N LYS A 104 0.21 1.29 -6.03
CA LYS A 104 1.20 0.81 -5.05
C LYS A 104 2.64 1.15 -5.47
N ASP A 105 3.47 1.57 -4.52
CA ASP A 105 4.84 2.06 -4.79
C ASP A 105 5.85 1.01 -5.28
N VAL A 106 5.39 -0.20 -5.63
CA VAL A 106 6.19 -1.22 -6.33
C VAL A 106 6.14 -1.06 -7.86
N TYR A 107 5.08 -0.46 -8.38
CA TYR A 107 4.91 -0.24 -9.82
C TYR A 107 5.67 1.01 -10.24
N CYS A 108 6.55 0.86 -11.23
CA CYS A 108 7.24 1.99 -11.85
C CYS A 108 6.23 2.85 -12.61
N MET A 109 6.29 4.15 -12.36
CA MET A 109 5.60 5.17 -13.15
C MET A 109 6.62 6.10 -13.76
N GLU A 110 6.56 6.32 -15.07
CA GLU A 110 7.62 7.05 -15.77
C GLU A 110 7.75 8.47 -15.22
N ASN A 111 8.99 8.86 -14.91
CA ASN A 111 9.36 10.14 -14.29
C ASN A 111 8.76 10.37 -12.89
N VAL A 112 8.29 9.32 -12.20
CA VAL A 112 7.75 9.39 -10.83
C VAL A 112 8.65 8.62 -9.86
N PRO A 113 8.90 9.14 -8.64
CA PRO A 113 9.62 8.39 -7.61
C PRO A 113 8.99 7.02 -7.34
N THR A 114 9.80 5.97 -7.32
CA THR A 114 9.34 4.60 -7.04
C THR A 114 10.28 3.95 -6.04
N THR A 115 9.84 3.78 -4.81
CA THR A 115 10.76 3.46 -3.71
C THR A 115 10.54 2.08 -3.10
N ALA A 116 9.45 1.40 -3.44
CA ALA A 116 9.02 0.15 -2.81
C ALA A 116 9.02 0.24 -1.26
N GLY A 117 8.74 1.42 -0.70
CA GLY A 117 8.80 1.67 0.74
C GLY A 117 10.21 1.62 1.37
N SER A 118 11.28 1.55 0.56
CA SER A 118 12.66 1.29 1.00
C SER A 118 13.60 2.51 0.93
N HIS A 119 14.49 2.64 1.91
CA HIS A 119 15.60 3.60 1.84
C HIS A 119 16.55 3.29 0.67
N MET A 120 16.68 2.01 0.29
CA MET A 120 17.54 1.57 -0.81
C MET A 120 17.20 2.23 -2.14
N LEU A 121 15.92 2.58 -2.35
CA LEU A 121 15.44 3.25 -3.56
C LEU A 121 15.12 4.74 -3.32
N GLU A 122 15.66 5.34 -2.27
CA GLU A 122 15.59 6.80 -2.08
C GLU A 122 16.24 7.52 -3.28
N GLY A 123 15.51 8.44 -3.89
CA GLY A 123 15.96 9.19 -5.07
C GLY A 123 15.81 8.45 -6.41
N PHE A 124 15.36 7.19 -6.42
CA PHE A 124 15.04 6.50 -7.68
C PHE A 124 13.77 7.09 -8.30
N VAL A 125 13.94 7.70 -9.47
CA VAL A 125 12.85 8.15 -10.36
C VAL A 125 12.80 7.17 -11.52
N ALA A 126 11.64 6.54 -11.75
CA ALA A 126 11.57 5.45 -12.71
C ALA A 126 11.71 5.98 -14.15
N PRO A 127 12.63 5.45 -14.98
CA PRO A 127 12.81 5.89 -16.36
C PRO A 127 11.89 5.19 -17.35
N TYR A 128 10.90 4.42 -16.87
CA TYR A 128 9.94 3.69 -17.68
C TYR A 128 8.61 3.51 -16.95
N GLU A 129 7.55 3.30 -17.72
CA GLU A 129 6.21 3.00 -17.23
C GLU A 129 6.04 1.47 -17.12
N SER A 130 5.48 0.99 -16.01
CA SER A 130 5.17 -0.44 -15.89
C SER A 130 4.03 -0.82 -16.84
N THR A 131 3.99 -2.06 -17.32
CA THR A 131 2.95 -2.48 -18.29
C THR A 131 1.53 -2.30 -17.75
N VAL A 132 1.30 -2.51 -16.46
CA VAL A 132 -0.05 -2.38 -15.88
C VAL A 132 -0.48 -0.91 -15.77
N THR A 133 0.43 -0.02 -15.40
CA THR A 133 0.15 1.42 -15.32
C THR A 133 -0.01 2.02 -16.72
N GLN A 134 0.79 1.58 -17.70
CA GLN A 134 0.60 1.96 -19.11
C GLN A 134 -0.81 1.57 -19.60
N ARG A 135 -1.25 0.33 -19.36
CA ARG A 135 -2.59 -0.12 -19.75
C ARG A 135 -3.72 0.70 -19.12
N LEU A 136 -3.52 1.19 -17.90
CA LEU A 136 -4.49 2.06 -17.23
C LEU A 136 -4.50 3.46 -17.86
N LEU A 137 -3.32 4.01 -18.18
CA LEU A 137 -3.21 5.27 -18.92
C LEU A 137 -3.82 5.18 -20.33
N ASP A 138 -3.63 4.06 -21.02
CA ASP A 138 -4.23 3.78 -22.34
C ASP A 138 -5.77 3.72 -22.28
N GLN A 139 -6.34 3.45 -21.10
CA GLN A 139 -7.78 3.48 -20.82
C GLN A 139 -8.24 4.83 -20.23
N GLY A 140 -7.35 5.82 -20.15
CA GLY A 140 -7.64 7.17 -19.67
C GLY A 140 -7.75 7.30 -18.15
N ALA A 141 -7.32 6.29 -17.38
CA ALA A 141 -7.31 6.38 -15.92
C ALA A 141 -6.36 7.50 -15.45
N VAL A 142 -6.63 8.03 -14.25
CA VAL A 142 -5.93 9.18 -13.68
C VAL A 142 -5.19 8.76 -12.40
N PRO A 143 -3.91 8.36 -12.47
CA PRO A 143 -3.11 8.07 -11.28
C PRO A 143 -2.92 9.32 -10.41
N LEU A 144 -3.30 9.25 -9.14
CA LEU A 144 -3.13 10.35 -8.18
C LEU A 144 -1.73 10.38 -7.55
N GLY A 145 -1.05 9.24 -7.50
CA GLY A 145 0.24 9.10 -6.84
C GLY A 145 0.56 7.67 -6.44
N LYS A 146 1.64 7.53 -5.66
CA LYS A 146 2.16 6.27 -5.16
C LYS A 146 1.66 5.98 -3.75
N LEU A 147 1.11 4.80 -3.55
CA LEU A 147 0.55 4.33 -2.29
C LEU A 147 1.58 3.58 -1.45
N ASN A 148 1.47 3.76 -0.13
CA ASN A 148 2.35 3.17 0.85
C ASN A 148 2.23 1.64 0.90
N MET A 149 3.31 0.99 1.33
CA MET A 149 3.46 -0.45 1.36
C MET A 149 4.57 -0.87 2.33
N ASP A 150 4.56 -2.12 2.80
CA ASP A 150 5.73 -2.69 3.47
C ASP A 150 6.94 -2.67 2.53
N GLU A 151 8.12 -2.45 3.09
CA GLU A 151 9.39 -2.40 2.37
C GLU A 151 9.56 -3.65 1.48
N PHE A 152 9.80 -3.42 0.18
CA PHE A 152 9.90 -4.46 -0.85
C PHE A 152 8.74 -5.47 -0.88
N ALA A 153 7.54 -5.03 -0.47
CA ALA A 153 6.34 -5.84 -0.35
C ALA A 153 6.41 -6.95 0.70
N MET A 154 7.33 -6.87 1.66
CA MET A 154 7.59 -7.88 2.69
C MET A 154 6.99 -7.46 4.04
N GLY A 155 5.75 -7.88 4.28
CA GLY A 155 5.04 -7.62 5.53
C GLY A 155 3.53 -7.77 5.35
N SER A 156 2.83 -7.72 6.47
CA SER A 156 1.38 -7.95 6.57
C SER A 156 0.66 -6.83 7.33
N GLY A 157 1.32 -5.69 7.55
CA GLY A 157 0.76 -4.58 8.33
C GLY A 157 1.08 -3.18 7.78
N THR A 158 1.90 -3.07 6.73
CA THR A 158 2.44 -1.79 6.24
C THR A 158 3.19 -1.04 7.36
N LEU A 159 3.84 -1.78 8.26
CA LEU A 159 4.59 -1.26 9.41
C LEU A 159 6.03 -0.97 9.05
N TYR A 160 6.58 -1.69 8.08
CA TYR A 160 8.00 -1.65 7.74
C TYR A 160 8.33 -0.63 6.65
N SER A 161 7.38 0.22 6.26
CA SER A 161 7.64 1.30 5.32
C SER A 161 8.59 2.33 5.92
N LYS A 162 9.57 2.80 5.14
CA LYS A 162 10.42 3.93 5.52
C LYS A 162 9.66 5.22 5.80
N PHE A 163 8.45 5.35 5.23
CA PHE A 163 7.61 6.54 5.38
C PHE A 163 6.73 6.45 6.63
N GLY A 164 6.90 5.42 7.46
CA GLY A 164 6.06 5.13 8.61
C GLY A 164 4.84 4.29 8.24
N ALA A 165 4.14 3.84 9.29
CA ALA A 165 3.02 2.92 9.15
C ALA A 165 1.80 3.55 8.46
N THR A 166 1.06 2.76 7.68
CA THR A 166 -0.31 3.12 7.27
C THR A 166 -1.30 2.69 8.34
N ILE A 167 -2.13 3.61 8.79
CA ILE A 167 -3.16 3.37 9.81
C ILE A 167 -4.46 2.93 9.13
N ASN A 168 -5.13 1.93 9.70
CA ASN A 168 -6.45 1.50 9.22
C ASN A 168 -7.47 2.64 9.35
N PRO A 169 -8.23 2.98 8.29
CA PRO A 169 -9.29 3.99 8.35
C PRO A 169 -10.35 3.74 9.42
N TRP A 170 -10.56 2.49 9.81
CA TRP A 170 -11.51 2.07 10.86
C TRP A 170 -10.90 2.07 12.27
N SER A 171 -9.61 2.41 12.41
CA SER A 171 -8.96 2.51 13.71
C SER A 171 -9.59 3.63 14.54
N LYS A 172 -9.90 3.32 15.81
CA LYS A 172 -10.36 4.31 16.80
C LYS A 172 -9.20 5.06 17.46
N ASP A 173 -7.98 4.52 17.33
CA ASP A 173 -6.75 5.08 17.89
C ASP A 173 -5.76 5.43 16.76
N PHE A 174 -4.95 6.47 16.98
CA PHE A 174 -3.96 6.98 16.02
C PHE A 174 -2.52 6.99 16.58
N GLY A 175 -2.33 6.47 17.79
CA GLY A 175 -1.05 6.32 18.46
C GLY A 175 -0.66 4.84 18.55
N ASP A 176 -0.19 4.42 19.71
CA ASP A 176 0.42 3.08 19.89
C ASP A 176 -0.58 1.92 19.75
N GLN A 177 -1.89 2.19 19.79
CA GLN A 177 -2.95 1.19 19.64
C GLN A 177 -3.63 1.27 18.26
N ALA A 178 -3.05 2.02 17.33
CA ALA A 178 -3.58 2.12 15.97
C ALA A 178 -3.61 0.75 15.29
N VAL A 179 -4.77 0.42 14.72
CA VAL A 179 -4.95 -0.83 13.97
C VAL A 179 -4.22 -0.72 12.63
N VAL A 180 -3.51 -1.78 12.26
CA VAL A 180 -2.82 -1.86 10.97
C VAL A 180 -3.79 -1.93 9.80
N ALA A 181 -3.43 -1.31 8.67
CA ALA A 181 -4.19 -1.39 7.42
C ALA A 181 -4.02 -2.72 6.67
N GLY A 182 -3.33 -3.70 7.27
CA GLY A 182 -2.86 -4.91 6.60
C GLY A 182 -1.64 -4.63 5.72
N GLY A 183 -1.15 -5.67 5.04
CA GLY A 183 0.02 -5.55 4.18
C GLY A 183 0.19 -6.70 3.20
N SER A 184 1.07 -6.54 2.21
CA SER A 184 1.91 -5.37 2.00
C SER A 184 1.29 -4.23 1.20
N SER A 185 0.02 -4.34 0.78
CA SER A 185 -0.71 -3.27 0.04
C SER A 185 -1.66 -2.47 0.95
N GLY A 186 -1.27 -2.21 2.21
CA GLY A 186 -2.14 -1.52 3.17
C GLY A 186 -2.50 -0.10 2.74
N GLY A 187 -1.56 0.65 2.15
CA GLY A 187 -1.84 1.97 1.58
C GLY A 187 -2.90 1.92 0.47
N SER A 188 -2.86 0.88 -0.39
CA SER A 188 -3.87 0.67 -1.43
C SER A 188 -5.26 0.42 -0.87
N ALA A 189 -5.38 -0.50 0.09
CA ALA A 189 -6.67 -0.83 0.69
C ALA A 189 -7.23 0.36 1.49
N ALA A 190 -6.39 1.03 2.28
CA ALA A 190 -6.80 2.18 3.07
C ALA A 190 -7.24 3.37 2.20
N ALA A 191 -6.55 3.64 1.09
CA ALA A 191 -6.91 4.73 0.17
C ALA A 191 -8.28 4.53 -0.46
N VAL A 192 -8.58 3.30 -0.92
CA VAL A 192 -9.90 2.97 -1.48
C VAL A 192 -10.96 3.04 -0.38
N ALA A 193 -10.72 2.44 0.79
CA ALA A 193 -11.66 2.46 1.91
C ALA A 193 -11.95 3.87 2.44
N SER A 194 -11.03 4.81 2.26
CA SER A 194 -11.17 6.22 2.66
C SER A 194 -11.78 7.12 1.56
N GLY A 195 -12.13 6.57 0.40
CA GLY A 195 -12.65 7.35 -0.73
C GLY A 195 -11.61 8.27 -1.38
N CYS A 196 -10.31 8.01 -1.18
CA CYS A 196 -9.25 8.81 -1.81
C CYS A 196 -9.10 8.54 -3.30
N CYS A 197 -9.53 7.36 -3.76
CA CYS A 197 -9.57 6.94 -5.15
C CYS A 197 -10.63 5.85 -5.34
N PHE A 198 -11.07 5.63 -6.58
CA PHE A 198 -12.12 4.64 -6.89
C PHE A 198 -11.59 3.23 -7.09
N ALA A 199 -10.29 3.11 -7.38
CA ALA A 199 -9.58 1.85 -7.45
C ALA A 199 -8.11 2.06 -7.10
N ALA A 200 -7.43 0.99 -6.72
CA ALA A 200 -6.00 1.02 -6.47
C ALA A 200 -5.32 -0.26 -6.96
N LEU A 201 -4.12 -0.11 -7.53
CA LEU A 201 -3.23 -1.25 -7.77
C LEU A 201 -2.59 -1.70 -6.46
N GLY A 202 -2.53 -3.01 -6.27
CA GLY A 202 -1.76 -3.69 -5.23
C GLY A 202 -1.06 -4.92 -5.80
N SER A 203 -0.13 -5.49 -5.04
CA SER A 203 0.57 -6.74 -5.41
C SER A 203 0.32 -7.81 -4.37
N ASP A 204 0.09 -9.06 -4.80
CA ASP A 204 -0.24 -10.20 -3.93
C ASP A 204 0.74 -11.35 -4.15
N THR A 205 1.75 -11.46 -3.27
CA THR A 205 2.72 -12.56 -3.30
C THR A 205 2.27 -13.73 -2.43
N GLY A 206 1.76 -13.45 -1.22
CA GLY A 206 1.31 -14.45 -0.25
C GLY A 206 0.01 -14.11 0.45
N GLY A 207 -0.72 -13.10 -0.03
CA GLY A 207 -1.90 -12.53 0.63
C GLY A 207 -1.95 -11.01 0.56
N SER A 208 -0.96 -10.36 -0.04
CA SER A 208 -0.70 -8.92 0.11
C SER A 208 -1.70 -7.98 -0.57
N VAL A 209 -2.71 -8.48 -1.28
CA VAL A 209 -3.91 -7.72 -1.67
C VAL A 209 -5.10 -8.20 -0.84
N ARG A 210 -5.31 -9.52 -0.79
CA ARG A 210 -6.48 -10.12 -0.13
C ARG A 210 -6.55 -9.79 1.36
N GLN A 211 -5.43 -9.82 2.08
CA GLN A 211 -5.37 -9.57 3.53
C GLN A 211 -5.65 -8.10 3.88
N PRO A 212 -5.08 -7.10 3.17
CA PRO A 212 -5.50 -5.71 3.34
C PRO A 212 -6.97 -5.44 3.01
N THR A 213 -7.56 -6.17 2.04
CA THR A 213 -8.93 -5.93 1.56
C THR A 213 -9.99 -6.80 2.25
N TYR A 214 -9.63 -7.57 3.28
CA TYR A 214 -10.26 -8.87 3.52
C TYR A 214 -11.76 -8.86 3.83
N GLY A 215 -12.49 -9.64 3.02
CA GLY A 215 -13.39 -10.72 3.43
C GLY A 215 -13.05 -11.97 2.59
N ARG A 216 -12.88 -13.16 3.18
CA ARG A 216 -12.86 -14.44 2.42
C ARG A 216 -13.87 -15.44 2.97
N VAL A 217 -14.21 -16.39 2.10
CA VAL A 217 -15.18 -17.49 2.26
C VAL A 217 -14.49 -18.76 2.79
N SER A 218 -15.21 -19.54 3.60
CA SER A 218 -14.70 -20.64 4.41
C SER A 218 -14.49 -21.98 3.69
N ARG A 219 -13.63 -22.82 4.27
CA ARG A 219 -13.39 -24.23 3.92
C ARG A 219 -13.00 -25.04 5.17
N HIS A 220 -13.10 -26.37 5.12
CA HIS A 220 -12.88 -27.24 6.29
C HIS A 220 -11.49 -27.05 6.92
N GLU A 221 -10.39 -27.16 6.17
CA GLU A 221 -9.04 -26.88 6.69
C GLU A 221 -8.78 -25.39 6.96
N TYR A 222 -9.70 -24.50 6.56
CA TYR A 222 -9.62 -23.08 6.89
C TYR A 222 -10.31 -22.79 8.23
N TYR A 223 -11.13 -23.70 8.77
CA TYR A 223 -11.60 -23.65 10.15
C TYR A 223 -10.50 -24.18 11.07
N VAL A 224 -9.57 -23.30 11.43
CA VAL A 224 -8.55 -23.61 12.46
C VAL A 224 -9.08 -23.28 13.85
N ARG A 225 -8.54 -23.93 14.88
CA ARG A 225 -9.01 -23.80 16.27
C ARG A 225 -8.85 -22.37 16.80
N GLU A 226 -7.88 -21.66 16.26
CA GLU A 226 -7.45 -20.32 16.63
C GLU A 226 -8.31 -19.21 15.99
N LEU A 227 -9.24 -19.56 15.09
CA LEU A 227 -10.12 -18.56 14.48
C LEU A 227 -11.05 -17.93 15.53
N PRO A 228 -11.14 -16.58 15.56
CA PRO A 228 -12.14 -15.91 16.38
C PRO A 228 -13.56 -16.33 16.01
N GLU A 229 -14.41 -16.52 17.01
CA GLU A 229 -15.81 -16.93 16.84
C GLU A 229 -16.59 -15.95 15.94
N GLU A 230 -16.31 -14.65 16.06
CA GLU A 230 -16.90 -13.62 15.22
C GLU A 230 -16.65 -13.87 13.72
N ILE A 231 -15.42 -14.27 13.36
CA ILE A 231 -15.06 -14.56 11.96
C ILE A 231 -15.78 -15.83 11.48
N VAL A 232 -15.83 -16.86 12.32
CA VAL A 232 -16.57 -18.10 12.04
C VAL A 232 -18.06 -17.80 11.79
N ASN A 233 -18.66 -16.92 12.59
CA ASN A 233 -20.06 -16.52 12.44
C ASN A 233 -20.31 -15.77 11.14
N VAL A 234 -19.45 -14.81 10.77
CA VAL A 234 -19.55 -14.08 9.49
C VAL A 234 -19.35 -15.04 8.31
N TRP A 235 -18.46 -16.02 8.42
CA TRP A 235 -18.28 -17.05 7.39
C TRP A 235 -19.52 -17.91 7.20
N ASN A 236 -20.11 -18.38 8.29
CA ASN A 236 -21.33 -19.19 8.25
C ASN A 236 -22.50 -18.39 7.66
N GLN A 237 -22.61 -17.10 8.00
CA GLN A 237 -23.56 -16.18 7.37
C GLN A 237 -23.35 -16.10 5.86
N GLY A 238 -22.11 -15.96 5.39
CA GLY A 238 -21.77 -15.91 3.97
C GLY A 238 -22.10 -17.21 3.22
N ILE A 239 -21.87 -18.37 3.85
CA ILE A 239 -22.28 -19.67 3.28
C ILE A 239 -23.79 -19.72 3.10
N GLU A 240 -24.56 -19.20 4.06
CA GLU A 240 -26.02 -19.23 3.98
C GLU A 240 -26.57 -18.30 2.90
N TRP A 241 -25.94 -17.14 2.69
CA TRP A 241 -26.24 -16.28 1.55
C TRP A 241 -26.00 -16.99 0.22
N LEU A 242 -24.90 -17.75 0.10
CA LEU A 242 -24.62 -18.54 -1.10
C LEU A 242 -25.67 -19.64 -1.31
N ARG A 243 -26.07 -20.37 -0.27
CA ARG A 243 -27.14 -21.37 -0.37
C ARG A 243 -28.47 -20.75 -0.79
N SER A 244 -28.82 -19.62 -0.18
CA SER A 244 -30.04 -18.87 -0.50
C SER A 244 -30.06 -18.39 -1.95
N ALA A 245 -28.89 -18.06 -2.51
CA ALA A 245 -28.72 -17.74 -3.93
C ALA A 245 -28.71 -18.97 -4.86
N GLY A 246 -28.92 -20.18 -4.33
CA GLY A 246 -28.99 -21.43 -5.09
C GLY A 246 -27.66 -22.16 -5.26
N ALA A 247 -26.59 -21.73 -4.58
CA ALA A 247 -25.30 -22.42 -4.66
C ALA A 247 -25.32 -23.73 -3.86
N GLN A 248 -24.78 -24.79 -4.46
CA GLN A 248 -24.52 -26.03 -3.75
C GLN A 248 -23.20 -25.93 -2.98
N VAL A 249 -23.27 -26.05 -1.65
CA VAL A 249 -22.08 -26.01 -0.78
C VAL A 249 -21.59 -27.44 -0.55
N VAL A 250 -20.42 -27.74 -1.10
CA VAL A 250 -19.78 -29.07 -0.99
C VAL A 250 -18.53 -28.97 -0.14
N SER A 251 -18.37 -29.91 0.79
CA SER A 251 -17.14 -30.04 1.59
C SER A 251 -16.02 -30.66 0.75
N LEU A 252 -14.83 -30.06 0.81
CA LEU A 252 -13.63 -30.53 0.13
C LEU A 252 -12.50 -30.63 1.17
N SER A 253 -11.54 -31.53 0.91
CA SER A 253 -10.32 -31.64 1.72
C SER A 253 -9.07 -31.25 0.94
N LEU A 254 -8.21 -30.48 1.59
CA LEU A 254 -6.90 -30.00 1.14
C LEU A 254 -5.85 -30.28 2.23
N PRO A 255 -5.44 -31.55 2.42
CA PRO A 255 -4.64 -31.97 3.58
C PRO A 255 -3.24 -31.33 3.67
N THR A 256 -2.74 -30.79 2.55
CA THR A 256 -1.45 -30.13 2.45
C THR A 256 -1.50 -28.63 2.77
N THR A 257 -2.68 -28.06 3.04
CA THR A 257 -2.85 -26.62 3.32
C THR A 257 -1.95 -26.12 4.46
N LYS A 258 -1.77 -26.92 5.51
CA LYS A 258 -0.88 -26.61 6.64
C LYS A 258 0.58 -26.42 6.25
N LEU A 259 1.00 -26.95 5.10
CA LEU A 259 2.36 -26.81 4.58
C LEU A 259 2.54 -25.55 3.71
N CYS A 260 1.45 -24.85 3.36
CA CYS A 260 1.53 -23.70 2.45
C CYS A 260 2.33 -22.53 3.05
N ILE A 261 2.17 -22.23 4.34
CA ILE A 261 2.92 -21.15 5.01
C ILE A 261 4.43 -21.45 5.02
N PRO A 262 4.91 -22.60 5.55
CA PRO A 262 6.35 -22.87 5.55
C PRO A 262 6.93 -22.98 4.13
N ALA A 263 6.21 -23.61 3.18
CA ALA A 263 6.65 -23.67 1.79
C ALA A 263 6.77 -22.27 1.16
N TYR A 264 5.80 -21.39 1.42
CA TYR A 264 5.83 -19.99 0.98
C TYR A 264 7.08 -19.27 1.51
N TYR A 265 7.39 -19.37 2.81
CA TYR A 265 8.54 -18.68 3.37
C TYR A 265 9.88 -19.19 2.82
N ILE A 266 10.00 -20.47 2.50
CA ILE A 266 11.21 -21.00 1.85
C ILE A 266 11.36 -20.40 0.44
N LEU A 267 10.32 -20.51 -0.37
CA LEU A 267 10.36 -20.08 -1.78
C LEU A 267 10.48 -18.55 -1.89
N ALA A 268 9.65 -17.80 -1.18
CA ALA A 268 9.63 -16.35 -1.24
C ALA A 268 10.97 -15.74 -0.78
N CYS A 269 11.57 -16.27 0.30
CA CYS A 269 12.88 -15.79 0.76
C CYS A 269 14.01 -16.16 -0.22
N ALA A 270 13.99 -17.37 -0.79
CA ALA A 270 14.97 -17.79 -1.78
C ALA A 270 14.93 -16.88 -3.02
N GLU A 271 13.74 -16.67 -3.59
CA GLU A 271 13.55 -15.78 -4.75
C GLU A 271 13.89 -14.32 -4.41
N ALA A 272 13.48 -13.84 -3.23
CA ALA A 272 13.81 -12.50 -2.76
C ALA A 272 15.31 -12.27 -2.69
N SER A 273 16.07 -13.23 -2.13
CA SER A 273 17.53 -13.12 -2.02
C SER A 273 18.22 -12.93 -3.37
N SER A 274 17.70 -13.59 -4.41
CA SER A 274 18.20 -13.43 -5.78
C SER A 274 17.71 -12.14 -6.42
N ASN A 275 16.41 -11.83 -6.32
CA ASN A 275 15.80 -10.65 -6.94
C ASN A 275 16.35 -9.33 -6.41
N LEU A 276 16.57 -9.24 -5.09
CA LEU A 276 17.07 -8.04 -4.42
C LEU A 276 18.60 -7.87 -4.56
N SER A 277 19.34 -8.87 -5.05
CA SER A 277 20.79 -8.78 -5.26
C SER A 277 21.21 -7.65 -6.21
N ARG A 278 20.28 -7.18 -7.06
CA ARG A 278 20.50 -6.07 -7.99
C ARG A 278 20.65 -4.71 -7.32
N TYR A 279 20.24 -4.57 -6.06
CA TYR A 279 20.29 -3.31 -5.33
C TYR A 279 21.63 -3.18 -4.59
N ASP A 280 22.65 -2.84 -5.36
CA ASP A 280 24.05 -2.74 -4.91
C ASP A 280 24.57 -1.29 -4.82
N GLY A 281 23.73 -0.31 -5.22
CA GLY A 281 24.09 1.11 -5.25
C GLY A 281 25.05 1.50 -6.38
N VAL A 282 25.36 0.59 -7.32
CA VAL A 282 26.29 0.87 -8.44
C VAL A 282 25.56 1.62 -9.56
N ARG A 283 24.40 1.12 -9.98
CA ARG A 283 23.64 1.70 -11.11
C ARG A 283 22.58 2.70 -10.68
N TYR A 284 21.91 2.44 -9.56
CA TYR A 284 20.81 3.25 -9.05
C TYR A 284 20.57 2.94 -7.57
N GLY A 285 19.72 3.76 -6.94
CA GLY A 285 19.43 3.64 -5.51
C GLY A 285 20.57 4.18 -4.64
N GLN A 286 20.55 3.81 -3.37
CA GLN A 286 21.47 4.32 -2.37
C GLN A 286 22.85 3.67 -2.50
N SER A 287 23.91 4.49 -2.48
CA SER A 287 25.31 4.04 -2.42
C SER A 287 25.99 4.54 -1.14
N MET A 288 27.01 3.81 -0.66
CA MET A 288 27.74 4.16 0.57
C MET A 288 28.38 5.56 0.54
N SER A 289 28.79 6.05 -0.64
CA SER A 289 29.36 7.40 -0.78
C SER A 289 28.34 8.52 -0.56
N LEU A 290 27.07 8.29 -0.91
CA LEU A 290 25.95 9.20 -0.61
C LEU A 290 25.60 9.19 0.89
N TRP A 291 25.79 8.06 1.57
CA TRP A 291 25.56 7.94 3.02
C TRP A 291 26.64 8.66 3.83
N SER A 292 27.93 8.48 3.50
CA SER A 292 29.05 9.12 4.20
C SER A 292 28.98 10.65 4.19
N ARG A 293 28.43 11.26 3.14
CA ARG A 293 28.23 12.73 3.08
C ARG A 293 27.15 13.25 4.05
N ARG A 294 26.25 12.39 4.53
CA ARG A 294 25.15 12.78 5.45
C ARG A 294 25.46 12.53 6.92
N LYS A 295 26.49 11.76 7.28
CA LYS A 295 26.92 11.56 8.67
C LYS A 295 28.44 11.42 8.80
N THR A 296 29.08 12.39 9.45
CA THR A 296 30.40 12.24 10.06
C THR A 296 30.33 11.25 11.23
N ASN A 297 30.49 9.96 10.95
CA ASN A 297 31.24 8.98 11.78
C ASN A 297 31.24 7.60 11.09
N PRO A 298 32.39 6.90 11.00
CA PRO A 298 32.57 5.79 10.08
C PRO A 298 32.25 4.42 10.68
N MET A 299 32.05 3.47 9.75
CA MET A 299 32.04 2.01 9.87
C MET A 299 30.80 1.33 10.46
N LEU A 300 29.94 0.84 9.57
CA LEU A 300 29.35 -0.49 9.72
C LEU A 300 29.29 -1.16 8.33
N PHE A 301 30.07 -2.22 8.17
CA PHE A 301 30.00 -3.12 7.02
C PHE A 301 28.64 -3.83 7.01
N MET A 302 27.97 -3.82 5.85
CA MET A 302 26.75 -4.57 5.62
C MET A 302 27.11 -6.05 5.43
N THR A 303 27.25 -6.76 6.54
CA THR A 303 27.07 -8.21 6.58
C THR A 303 25.68 -8.46 7.14
N CYS A 304 24.93 -9.36 6.50
CA CYS A 304 23.65 -9.86 6.97
C CYS A 304 23.81 -10.32 8.43
N THR A 305 23.42 -9.46 9.38
CA THR A 305 23.70 -9.68 10.80
C THR A 305 22.46 -10.25 11.45
N VAL A 306 22.42 -11.58 11.48
CA VAL A 306 21.89 -12.34 12.62
C VAL A 306 22.86 -12.10 13.80
N GLU A 307 22.97 -10.87 14.29
CA GLU A 307 23.93 -10.55 15.36
C GLU A 307 23.57 -9.28 16.14
N GLN A 308 22.28 -9.06 16.40
CA GLN A 308 21.83 -8.01 17.33
C GLN A 308 21.22 -8.51 18.65
N ASP A 309 21.17 -9.82 18.90
CA ASP A 309 20.61 -10.36 20.16
C ASP A 309 21.62 -11.05 21.10
N ARG A 310 22.91 -11.10 20.74
CA ARG A 310 23.90 -11.83 21.55
C ARG A 310 24.26 -11.13 22.88
N ARG A 311 24.03 -9.82 23.01
CA ARG A 311 24.44 -9.05 24.22
C ARG A 311 23.41 -9.00 25.34
N ARG A 312 22.21 -9.60 25.18
CA ARG A 312 21.15 -9.58 26.20
C ARG A 312 20.94 -10.90 26.95
N LEU A 313 21.61 -11.98 26.57
CA LEU A 313 21.38 -13.33 27.13
C LEU A 313 22.54 -13.91 27.96
N GLU A 314 23.62 -13.17 28.20
CA GLU A 314 24.71 -13.64 29.07
C GLU A 314 24.40 -13.41 30.56
N LYS A 315 23.52 -14.26 31.12
CA LYS A 315 23.55 -14.60 32.55
C LYS A 315 24.01 -16.05 32.68
N LYS A 316 25.22 -16.22 33.21
CA LYS A 316 25.90 -17.50 33.48
C LYS A 316 25.06 -18.42 34.38
N SER A 317 24.78 -19.64 33.92
CA SER A 317 24.55 -20.81 34.80
C SER A 317 25.85 -21.61 34.93
N SER A 318 26.03 -22.26 36.09
CA SER A 318 27.32 -22.74 36.61
C SER A 318 27.58 -24.24 36.42
N ASP A 319 26.94 -24.91 35.45
CA ASP A 319 27.04 -26.38 35.30
C ASP A 319 27.61 -26.87 33.95
N GLY A 320 28.09 -25.99 33.09
CA GLY A 320 28.81 -26.38 31.86
C GLY A 320 27.95 -27.12 30.82
N SER A 321 26.62 -27.14 30.98
CA SER A 321 25.71 -27.66 29.95
C SER A 321 25.35 -26.55 28.95
N PHE A 322 25.63 -26.78 27.67
CA PHE A 322 25.21 -25.88 26.57
C PHE A 322 23.74 -26.14 26.23
N GLN A 323 22.83 -25.31 26.73
CA GLN A 323 21.49 -25.18 26.16
C GLN A 323 21.49 -24.08 25.10
N VAL A 324 21.41 -24.49 23.83
CA VAL A 324 21.10 -23.59 22.72
C VAL A 324 19.58 -23.35 22.75
N HIS A 325 19.15 -22.25 23.35
CA HIS A 325 17.81 -21.72 23.09
C HIS A 325 17.82 -21.05 21.71
N LEU A 326 17.54 -21.83 20.67
CA LEU A 326 17.05 -21.28 19.41
C LEU A 326 15.72 -20.58 19.72
N CYS A 327 15.72 -19.25 19.66
CA CYS A 327 14.49 -18.47 19.61
C CYS A 327 13.86 -18.69 18.23
N SER A 328 13.25 -19.86 18.05
CA SER A 328 12.22 -20.05 17.06
C SER A 328 11.02 -19.22 17.51
N GLN A 329 10.75 -18.09 16.86
CA GLN A 329 9.36 -17.65 16.74
C GLN A 329 8.64 -18.63 15.83
N LEU A 330 8.33 -19.79 16.43
CA LEU A 330 7.24 -20.65 16.04
C LEU A 330 5.97 -19.81 16.22
N VAL A 331 5.36 -19.42 15.11
CA VAL A 331 3.91 -19.20 15.10
C VAL A 331 3.33 -20.58 14.80
N LEU A 332 2.95 -21.29 15.86
CA LEU A 332 1.84 -22.23 15.81
C LEU A 332 0.56 -21.41 15.93
#